data_AF-A0A9C9TA81-F1
#
_entry.id   AF-A0A9C9TA81-F1
#
_cell.length_a   1.000
_cell.length_b   1.000
_cell.length_c   1.000
_cell.angle_alpha   90.00
_cell.angle_beta   90.00
_cell.angle_gamma   90.00
#
_symmetry.space_group_name_H-M   'P 1'
#
loop_
_entity.id
_entity.type
_entity.pdbx_description
1 polymer ?
#
loop_
_entity_poly.entity_id
_entity_poly.type
_entity_poly.pdbx_seq_one_letter_code
_entity_poly.pdbx_strand_id
1 'polypeptide(L)' 'MADRYDVTRHPEGQYQAGSNGMVLRNKLGITDSVRMEELEFDLLVRLQEQLLEDIETTQMITADALCD' A
#
# COMPACT_ATOMS: atom_id res chain seq x y z
N MET A 1 -29.52 -1.77 -2.74
CA MET A 1 -28.51 -2.81 -2.49
C MET A 1 -27.19 -2.09 -2.26
N ALA A 2 -26.55 -2.28 -1.12
CA ALA A 2 -25.18 -1.82 -0.94
C ALA A 2 -24.26 -2.78 -1.69
N ASP A 3 -23.35 -2.25 -2.50
CA ASP A 3 -22.33 -3.04 -3.16
C ASP A 3 -21.35 -3.59 -2.10
N ARG A 4 -21.04 -4.89 -2.16
CA ARG A 4 -20.10 -5.56 -1.25
C ARG A 4 -18.70 -4.94 -1.33
N TYR A 5 -18.37 -4.31 -2.45
CA TYR A 5 -17.10 -3.66 -2.71
C TYR A 5 -17.20 -2.13 -2.71
N ASP A 6 -18.27 -1.55 -2.13
CA ASP A 6 -18.37 -0.11 -1.94
C ASP A 6 -17.34 0.37 -0.90
N VAL A 7 -16.25 0.93 -1.40
CA VAL A 7 -15.16 1.49 -0.60
C VAL A 7 -15.27 3.01 -0.44
N THR A 8 -16.36 3.65 -0.90
CA THR A 8 -16.48 5.13 -0.91
C THR A 8 -16.37 5.75 0.49
N ARG A 9 -16.74 5.00 1.52
CA ARG A 9 -16.68 5.43 2.94
C ARG A 9 -15.31 5.26 3.57
N HIS A 10 -14.41 4.54 2.90
CA HIS A 10 -13.08 4.20 3.41
C HIS A 10 -12.01 5.12 2.81
N PRO A 11 -11.08 5.68 3.61
CA PRO A 11 -10.01 6.52 3.11
C PRO A 11 -9.18 5.88 1.99
N GLU A 12 -9.00 4.56 2.04
CA GLU A 12 -8.25 3.74 1.09
C GLU A 12 -8.92 3.71 -0.29
N GLY A 13 -10.24 3.93 -0.36
CA GLY A 13 -11.00 4.05 -1.60
C GLY A 13 -11.12 5.48 -2.13
N GLN A 14 -10.48 6.45 -1.48
CA GLN A 14 -10.52 7.87 -1.84
C GLN A 14 -9.24 8.31 -2.54
N TYR A 15 -9.34 9.37 -3.34
CA TYR A 15 -8.20 9.98 -4.03
C TYR A 15 -7.64 11.18 -3.25
N GLN A 16 -6.34 11.40 -3.36
CA GLN A 16 -5.68 12.58 -2.82
C GLN A 16 -6.15 13.84 -3.55
N ALA A 17 -6.54 14.88 -2.80
CA ALA A 17 -6.95 16.15 -3.42
C ALA A 17 -5.79 16.74 -4.24
N GLY A 18 -6.06 17.12 -5.49
CA GLY A 18 -5.05 17.62 -6.43
C GLY A 18 -4.40 16.55 -7.31
N SER A 19 -4.74 15.27 -7.15
CA SER A 19 -4.18 14.17 -7.96
C SER A 19 -4.96 13.85 -9.25
N ASN A 20 -6.03 14.59 -9.55
CA ASN A 20 -6.94 14.29 -10.66
C ASN A 20 -7.51 12.87 -10.67
N GLY A 21 -7.65 12.24 -9.48
CA GLY A 21 -8.13 10.87 -9.37
C GLY A 21 -7.08 9.82 -9.75
N MET A 22 -5.81 10.19 -9.79
CA MET A 22 -4.70 9.31 -10.19
C MET A 22 -3.93 8.73 -9.01
N VAL A 23 -3.99 9.38 -7.85
CA VAL A 23 -3.26 8.95 -6.64
C VAL A 23 -4.25 8.77 -5.51
N LEU A 24 -4.20 7.60 -4.87
CA LEU A 24 -4.98 7.28 -3.67
C LEU A 24 -4.59 8.21 -2.52
N ARG A 25 -5.54 8.44 -1.62
CA ARG A 25 -5.33 9.24 -0.42
C ARG A 25 -4.21 8.61 0.40
N ASN A 26 -3.21 9.41 0.75
CA ASN A 26 -1.99 8.92 1.37
C ASN A 26 -1.55 9.85 2.51
N LYS A 27 -0.71 9.32 3.41
CA LYS A 27 -0.25 10.04 4.61
C LYS A 27 0.70 11.21 4.28
N LEU A 28 1.27 11.24 3.08
CA LEU A 28 2.31 12.19 2.68
C LEU A 28 1.78 13.33 1.80
N GLY A 29 0.49 13.32 1.46
CA GLY A 29 -0.14 14.34 0.62
C GLY A 29 0.37 14.34 -0.83
N ILE A 30 0.94 13.24 -1.32
CA ILE A 30 1.49 13.13 -2.67
C ILE A 30 0.35 13.14 -3.69
N THR A 31 0.42 14.06 -4.66
CA THR A 31 -0.58 14.22 -5.73
C THR A 31 -0.09 13.75 -7.09
N ASP A 32 1.21 13.62 -7.27
CA ASP A 32 1.85 13.21 -8.52
C ASP A 32 2.04 11.69 -8.54
N SER A 33 1.58 11.02 -9.60
CA SER A 33 1.58 9.55 -9.67
C SER A 33 3.00 8.99 -9.83
N VAL A 34 3.85 9.66 -10.61
CA VAL A 34 5.25 9.22 -10.81
C VAL A 34 5.99 9.29 -9.47
N ARG A 35 5.81 10.38 -8.72
CA ARG A 35 6.40 10.52 -7.39
C ARG A 35 5.89 9.46 -6.40
N MET A 36 4.62 9.08 -6.49
CA MET A 36 4.06 8.01 -5.66
C MET A 36 4.73 6.68 -5.99
N GLU A 37 4.78 6.31 -7.27
CA GLU A 37 5.37 5.06 -7.75
C GLU A 37 6.84 4.92 -7.33
N GLU A 38 7.64 5.97 -7.52
CA GLU A 38 9.06 5.99 -7.11
C GLU A 38 9.21 5.76 -5.61
N LEU A 39 8.41 6.44 -4.79
CA LEU A 39 8.50 6.32 -3.34
C LEU A 39 8.03 4.95 -2.85
N GLU A 40 6.92 4.44 -3.40
CA GLU A 40 6.41 3.11 -3.05
C GLU A 40 7.42 2.03 -3.41
N PHE A 41 8.06 2.14 -4.58
CA PHE A 41 9.14 1.23 -4.98
C PHE A 41 10.31 1.27 -3.99
N ASP A 42 10.82 2.46 -3.67
CA ASP A 42 11.93 2.62 -2.72
C ASP A 42 11.61 2.04 -1.34
N LEU A 43 10.39 2.27 -0.85
CA LEU A 43 9.93 1.75 0.45
C LEU A 43 9.76 0.23 0.43
N LEU A 44 9.22 -0.32 -0.66
CA LEU A 44 9.03 -1.75 -0.84
C LEU A 44 10.37 -2.49 -0.86
N VAL A 45 11.37 -1.95 -1.57
CA VAL A 45 12.73 -2.53 -1.59
C VAL A 45 13.32 -2.59 -0.18
N ARG A 46 13.26 -1.49 0.57
CA ARG A 46 13.78 -1.45 1.95
C ARG A 46 13.06 -2.43 2.87
N LEU A 47 11.74 -2.54 2.74
CA LEU A 47 10.96 -3.50 3.50
C LEU A 47 11.38 -4.94 3.17
N GLN A 48 11.55 -5.26 1.89
CA GLN A 48 11.95 -6.60 1.45
C GLN A 48 13.36 -6.95 1.91
N GLU A 49 14.31 -6.01 1.83
CA GLU A 49 15.67 -6.19 2.34
C GLU A 49 15.66 -6.54 3.83
N GLN A 50 14.89 -5.80 4.64
CA GLN A 50 14.75 -6.09 6.07
C GLN A 50 14.05 -7.43 6.32
N LEU A 51 12.97 -7.70 5.60
CA LEU A 51 12.19 -8.94 5.77
C LEU A 51 13.02 -10.20 5.46
N LEU A 52 13.92 -10.12 4.47
CA LEU A 52 14.82 -11.22 4.13
C LEU A 52 15.86 -11.52 5.22
N GLU A 53 16.18 -10.57 6.08
CA GLU A 53 17.03 -10.80 7.26
C GLU A 53 16.27 -11.56 8.37
N ASP A 54 14.94 -11.39 8.42
CA ASP A 54 14.09 -11.90 9.51
C ASP A 54 13.42 -13.25 9.19
N ILE A 55 13.24 -13.61 7.92
CA ILE A 55 12.55 -14.85 7.50
C ILE A 55 13.48 -16.08 7.45
N GLU A 56 13.02 -17.20 8.01
CA GLU A 56 13.69 -18.49 7.88
C GLU A 56 13.20 -19.29 6.65
N THR A 57 14.08 -20.07 6.03
CA THR A 57 13.73 -20.90 4.86
C THR A 57 12.75 -22.04 5.17
N THR A 58 12.58 -22.37 6.44
CA THR A 58 11.60 -23.35 6.93
C THR A 58 10.33 -22.72 7.48
N GLN A 59 10.22 -21.39 7.45
CA GLN A 59 9.05 -20.68 7.96
C GLN A 59 7.81 -20.99 7.13
N MET A 60 6.71 -21.35 7.80
CA MET A 60 5.43 -21.54 7.17
C MET A 60 4.74 -20.19 7.01
N ILE A 61 4.45 -19.80 5.76
CA ILE A 61 3.69 -18.58 5.48
C ILE A 61 2.21 -18.89 5.62
N THR A 62 1.55 -18.27 6.61
CA THR A 62 0.10 -18.32 6.82
C THR A 62 -0.53 -16.99 6.41
N ALA A 63 -1.87 -16.96 6.30
CA ALA A 63 -2.57 -15.71 6.04
C ALA A 63 -2.32 -14.67 7.15
N ASP A 64 -2.22 -15.12 8.40
CA ASP A 64 -1.90 -14.25 9.53
C ASP A 64 -0.51 -13.63 9.37
N ALA A 65 0.48 -14.42 8.95
CA ALA A 65 1.85 -13.95 8.70
C ALA A 65 1.97 -12.95 7.53
N LEU A 66 0.95 -12.79 6.69
CA LEU A 66 0.94 -11.81 5.60
C LEU A 66 0.37 -10.45 6.03
N CYS A 67 -0.31 -10.39 7.17
CA CYS A 67 -0.96 -9.18 7.67
C CYS A 67 -0.27 -8.56 8.89
N ASP A 68 0.75 -9.22 9.43
CA ASP A 68 1.66 -8.73 10.47
C ASP A 68 2.82 -7.90 9.87
#